data_AF-A0A916UE92-F1
#
_entry.id   AF-A0A916UE92-F1
#
_cell.length_a   1.000
_cell.length_b   1.000
_cell.length_c   1.000
_cell.angle_alpha   90.00
_cell.angle_beta   90.00
_cell.angle_gamma   90.00
#
_symmetry.space_group_name_H-M   'P 1'
#
loop_
_entity.id
_entity.type
_entity.pdbx_description
1 polymer ?
#
loop_
_entity_poly.entity_id
_entity_poly.type
_entity_poly.pdbx_seq_one_letter_code
_entity_poly.pdbx_strand_id
1 'polypeptide(L)'
;MGPLGHEFFEGLSAEFTARGASAPAGFGVTYPAVRVGEGLLLYPVVYRDSIEAGAENLRTSLRHINDICAESGTNIVLFGVSQGADVINTALSFEQRSGTQDFRNVASVVMFGDPSRSATQAVTQVGATQGEGFFRLFPIGDGGQDGWMRSNPSAVVSVCIPGDNVCNPAESPDDAENVSGTNGVSPFDRHQAYHGSDIALRCTTPSVTDGQFVSGKDCGVAMVADRLLADNRG
;
A
#
# COMPACT_ATOMS: atom_id res chain seq x y z
N MET A 1 11.69 -6.44 7.67
CA MET A 1 10.51 -6.50 6.77
C MET A 1 9.56 -7.54 7.33
N GLY A 2 8.25 -7.27 7.41
CA GLY A 2 7.27 -8.27 7.88
C GLY A 2 6.95 -9.33 6.81
N PRO A 3 6.21 -10.41 7.14
CA PRO A 3 5.96 -11.54 6.23
C PRO A 3 5.35 -11.12 4.88
N LEU A 4 4.25 -10.36 4.89
CA LEU A 4 3.59 -9.89 3.66
C LEU A 4 4.52 -9.05 2.77
N GLY A 5 5.35 -8.19 3.38
CA GLY A 5 6.31 -7.38 2.61
C GLY A 5 7.43 -8.21 1.98
N HIS A 6 7.89 -9.24 2.70
CA HIS A 6 8.89 -10.16 2.18
C HIS A 6 8.33 -10.96 1.00
N GLU A 7 7.15 -11.54 1.15
CA GLU A 7 6.49 -12.31 0.08
C GLU A 7 6.12 -11.43 -1.12
N PHE A 8 5.71 -10.18 -0.90
CA PHE A 8 5.49 -9.21 -1.98
C PHE A 8 6.78 -8.94 -2.76
N PHE A 9 7.89 -8.71 -2.06
CA PHE A 9 9.19 -8.47 -2.69
C PHE A 9 9.68 -9.69 -3.50
N GLU A 10 9.54 -10.91 -2.95
CA GLU A 10 9.88 -12.14 -3.65
C GLU A 10 9.01 -12.35 -4.89
N GLY A 11 7.69 -12.16 -4.76
CA GLY A 11 6.76 -12.26 -5.88
C GLY A 11 7.07 -11.25 -6.99
N LEU A 12 7.34 -10.00 -6.64
CA LEU A 12 7.72 -8.97 -7.62
C LEU A 12 9.04 -9.31 -8.32
N SER A 13 10.03 -9.80 -7.57
CA SER A 13 11.33 -10.22 -8.12
C SER A 13 11.18 -11.41 -9.08
N ALA A 14 10.31 -12.35 -8.75
CA ALA A 14 9.99 -13.49 -9.61
C ALA A 14 9.32 -13.02 -10.91
N GLU A 15 8.33 -12.12 -10.85
CA GLU A 15 7.66 -11.56 -12.03
C GLU A 15 8.64 -10.80 -12.95
N PHE A 16 9.52 -9.98 -12.38
CA PHE A 16 10.54 -9.28 -13.16
C PHE A 16 11.47 -10.26 -13.88
N THR A 17 11.97 -11.26 -13.15
CA THR A 17 12.86 -12.29 -13.72
C THR A 17 12.16 -13.11 -14.80
N ALA A 18 10.91 -13.52 -14.57
CA ALA A 18 10.11 -14.28 -15.54
C ALA A 18 9.87 -13.51 -16.84
N ARG A 19 9.84 -12.17 -16.77
CA ARG A 19 9.65 -11.26 -17.90
C ARG A 19 10.96 -10.73 -18.48
N GLY A 20 12.11 -11.30 -18.08
CA GLY A 20 13.42 -10.96 -18.61
C GLY A 20 14.01 -9.63 -18.12
N ALA A 21 13.41 -9.03 -17.08
CA ALA A 21 13.92 -7.83 -16.43
C ALA A 21 14.84 -8.19 -15.25
N SER A 22 15.66 -7.22 -14.82
CA SER A 22 16.47 -7.37 -13.61
C SER A 22 15.58 -7.34 -12.37
N ALA A 23 15.81 -8.25 -11.41
CA ALA A 23 15.11 -8.22 -10.14
C ALA A 23 15.35 -6.88 -9.41
N PRO A 24 14.32 -6.30 -8.76
CA PRO A 24 14.47 -5.05 -8.03
C PRO A 24 15.36 -5.24 -6.80
N ALA A 25 16.06 -4.17 -6.40
CA ALA A 25 16.68 -4.10 -5.09
C ALA A 25 15.63 -3.74 -4.03
N GLY A 26 15.71 -4.38 -2.85
CA GLY A 26 14.76 -4.18 -1.75
C GLY A 26 15.43 -3.55 -0.53
N PHE A 27 14.79 -2.53 0.05
CA PHE A 27 15.24 -1.90 1.29
C PHE A 27 14.05 -1.72 2.24
N GLY A 28 14.27 -1.97 3.53
CA GLY A 28 13.26 -1.73 4.57
C GLY A 28 13.47 -0.37 5.23
N VAL A 29 12.40 0.42 5.37
CA VAL A 29 12.41 1.62 6.21
C VAL A 29 12.35 1.19 7.67
N THR A 30 13.35 1.60 8.45
CA THR A 30 13.38 1.33 9.90
C THR A 30 12.66 2.46 10.63
N TYR A 31 11.71 2.12 11.48
CA TYR A 31 10.92 3.06 12.29
C TYR A 31 10.33 2.31 13.50
N PRO A 32 9.76 3.01 14.51
CA PRO A 32 9.34 2.36 15.76
C PRO A 32 8.30 1.25 15.59
N ALA A 33 7.39 1.35 14.60
CA ALA A 33 6.41 0.31 14.27
C ALA A 33 5.57 -0.14 15.50
N VAL A 34 4.97 0.83 16.19
CA VAL A 34 4.28 0.66 17.49
C VAL A 34 3.10 -0.30 17.39
N ARG A 35 3.02 -1.26 18.32
CA ARG A 35 1.94 -2.26 18.32
C ARG A 35 0.63 -1.68 18.87
N VAL A 36 -0.50 -2.14 18.34
CA VAL A 36 -1.83 -1.78 18.87
C VAL A 36 -1.91 -2.09 20.36
N GLY A 37 -2.31 -1.10 21.17
CA GLY A 37 -2.42 -1.22 22.62
C GLY A 37 -1.13 -0.95 23.42
N GLU A 38 -0.01 -0.71 22.74
CA GLU A 38 1.23 -0.30 23.39
C GLU A 38 1.07 1.13 23.94
N GLY A 39 1.30 1.31 25.25
CA GLY A 39 1.13 2.60 25.90
C GLY A 39 -0.32 3.09 26.04
N LEU A 40 -1.34 2.21 25.96
CA LEU A 40 -2.81 2.35 26.17
C LEU A 40 -3.43 3.75 26.39
N LEU A 41 -2.92 4.59 27.29
CA LEU A 41 -3.39 5.97 27.49
C LEU A 41 -2.80 6.99 26.50
N LEU A 42 -1.58 6.74 26.02
CA LEU A 42 -0.82 7.59 25.08
C LEU A 42 -0.75 7.00 23.67
N TYR A 43 -1.44 5.88 23.40
CA TYR A 43 -1.35 5.18 22.12
C TYR A 43 -1.52 6.08 20.89
N PRO A 44 -2.51 7.01 20.82
CA PRO A 44 -2.62 7.91 19.67
C PRO A 44 -1.38 8.80 19.46
N VAL A 45 -0.77 9.28 20.54
CA VAL A 45 0.44 10.12 20.48
C VAL A 45 1.63 9.28 20.03
N VAL A 46 1.84 8.12 20.65
CA VAL A 46 2.97 7.23 20.34
C VAL A 46 2.85 6.67 18.92
N TYR A 47 1.63 6.37 18.46
CA TYR A 47 1.36 5.98 17.07
C TYR A 47 1.72 7.11 16.11
N ARG A 48 1.25 8.34 16.36
CA ARG A 48 1.54 9.50 15.52
C ARG A 48 3.05 9.75 15.43
N ASP A 49 3.75 9.75 16.56
CA ASP A 49 5.20 9.97 16.58
C ASP A 49 5.95 8.84 15.83
N SER A 50 5.44 7.60 15.86
CA SER A 50 5.97 6.47 15.08
C SER A 50 5.80 6.67 13.57
N ILE A 51 4.61 7.07 13.11
CA ILE A 51 4.37 7.30 11.68
C ILE A 51 5.12 8.52 11.15
N GLU A 52 5.28 9.58 11.96
CA GLU A 52 6.08 10.76 11.62
C GLU A 52 7.56 10.40 11.45
N ALA A 53 8.13 9.66 12.41
CA ALA A 53 9.51 9.17 12.30
C ALA A 53 9.70 8.24 11.10
N GLY A 54 8.73 7.36 10.83
CA GLY A 54 8.75 6.50 9.65
C GLY A 54 8.70 7.28 8.35
N ALA A 55 7.86 8.33 8.28
CA ALA A 55 7.73 9.18 7.10
C ALA A 55 9.01 9.97 6.82
N GLU A 56 9.67 10.50 7.86
CA GLU A 56 10.96 11.18 7.73
C GLU A 56 12.06 10.22 7.23
N ASN A 57 12.12 9.00 7.78
CA ASN A 57 13.10 8.00 7.37
C ASN A 57 12.85 7.52 5.93
N LEU A 58 11.59 7.32 5.54
CA LEU A 58 11.21 7.00 4.17
C LEU A 58 11.69 8.09 3.20
N ARG A 59 11.37 9.35 3.49
CA ARG A 59 11.74 10.48 2.64
C ARG A 59 13.25 10.68 2.54
N THR A 60 13.97 10.49 3.64
CA THR A 60 15.44 10.50 3.62
C THR A 60 16.00 9.40 2.74
N SER A 61 15.41 8.19 2.79
CA SER A 61 15.79 7.07 1.92
C SER A 61 15.52 7.38 0.46
N LEU A 62 14.37 7.98 0.15
CA LEU A 62 14.01 8.39 -1.21
C LEU A 62 14.97 9.44 -1.77
N ARG A 63 15.29 10.49 -1.00
CA ARG A 63 16.30 11.49 -1.39
C ARG A 63 17.63 10.83 -1.71
N HIS A 64 18.10 9.96 -0.81
CA HIS A 64 19.37 9.27 -0.98
C HIS A 64 19.40 8.40 -2.24
N ILE A 65 18.35 7.62 -2.50
CA ILE A 65 18.23 6.82 -3.73
C ILE A 65 18.22 7.74 -4.94
N ASN A 66 17.42 8.81 -4.93
CA ASN A 66 17.32 9.72 -6.05
C ASN A 66 18.62 10.47 -6.35
N ASP A 67 19.47 10.68 -5.35
CA ASP A 67 20.77 11.35 -5.50
C ASP A 67 21.83 10.38 -6.04
N ILE A 68 21.88 9.15 -5.53
CA ILE A 68 22.81 8.12 -6.03
C ILE A 68 22.43 7.66 -7.44
N CYS A 69 21.14 7.63 -7.74
CA CYS A 69 20.59 7.11 -8.99
C CYS A 69 20.13 8.22 -9.96
N ALA A 70 20.67 9.44 -9.84
CA ALA A 70 20.21 10.61 -10.58
C ALA A 70 20.26 10.43 -12.12
N GLU A 71 21.20 9.63 -12.64
CA GLU A 71 21.39 9.40 -14.07
C GLU A 71 20.79 8.08 -14.58
N SER A 72 20.24 7.25 -13.70
CA SER A 72 19.94 5.84 -14.01
C SER A 72 18.46 5.53 -14.25
N GLY A 73 17.63 6.54 -14.55
CA GLY A 73 16.21 6.35 -14.92
C GLY A 73 15.46 5.45 -13.94
N THR A 74 15.74 5.60 -12.64
CA THR A 74 15.38 4.61 -11.62
C THR A 74 13.91 4.73 -11.23
N ASN A 75 13.19 3.62 -11.29
CA ASN A 75 11.81 3.51 -10.82
C ASN A 75 11.79 2.98 -9.38
N ILE A 76 11.07 3.66 -8.50
CA ILE A 76 10.88 3.27 -7.10
C ILE A 76 9.47 2.75 -6.90
N VAL A 77 9.35 1.60 -6.24
CA VAL A 77 8.07 1.06 -5.75
C VAL A 77 8.04 1.21 -4.24
N LEU A 78 6.97 1.82 -3.73
CA LEU A 78 6.69 1.87 -2.31
C LEU A 78 5.69 0.78 -1.94
N PHE A 79 5.94 0.12 -0.83
CA PHE A 79 5.06 -0.90 -0.27
C PHE A 79 4.81 -0.60 1.22
N GLY A 80 3.55 -0.59 1.63
CA GLY A 80 3.15 -0.36 3.01
C GLY A 80 2.02 -1.29 3.45
N VAL A 81 2.04 -1.70 4.72
CA VAL A 81 0.98 -2.51 5.33
C VAL A 81 0.55 -1.87 6.64
N SER A 82 -0.74 -1.67 6.86
CA SER A 82 -1.28 -1.15 8.12
C SER A 82 -0.58 0.18 8.50
N GLN A 83 0.10 0.26 9.65
CA GLN A 83 0.90 1.43 10.02
C GLN A 83 1.95 1.83 8.97
N GLY A 84 2.51 0.89 8.21
CA GLY A 84 3.43 1.20 7.11
C GLY A 84 2.77 1.89 5.92
N ALA A 85 1.48 1.64 5.67
CA ALA A 85 0.72 2.42 4.69
C ALA A 85 0.49 3.86 5.21
N ASP A 86 0.23 4.02 6.50
CA ASP A 86 0.05 5.33 7.11
C ASP A 86 1.35 6.17 7.18
N VAL A 87 2.51 5.50 7.32
CA VAL A 87 3.83 6.10 7.11
C VAL A 87 3.95 6.69 5.69
N ILE A 88 3.53 5.93 4.66
CA ILE A 88 3.54 6.42 3.28
C ILE A 88 2.58 7.60 3.13
N ASN A 89 1.36 7.50 3.65
CA ASN A 89 0.39 8.60 3.61
C ASN A 89 0.93 9.87 4.28
N THR A 90 1.58 9.74 5.44
CA THR A 90 2.21 10.87 6.14
C THR A 90 3.31 11.50 5.31
N ALA A 91 4.15 10.69 4.63
CA ALA A 91 5.18 11.18 3.74
C ALA A 91 4.61 11.87 2.48
N LEU A 92 3.56 11.31 1.87
CA LEU A 92 2.85 11.90 0.73
C LEU A 92 2.18 13.23 1.11
N SER A 93 1.58 13.29 2.29
CA SER A 93 0.98 14.51 2.85
C SER A 93 2.04 15.61 3.02
N PHE A 94 3.25 15.26 3.49
CA PHE A 94 4.36 16.22 3.53
C PHE A 94 4.78 16.68 2.14
N GLU A 95 4.99 15.74 1.19
CA GLU A 95 5.40 16.05 -0.18
C GLU A 95 4.41 17.04 -0.82
N GLN A 96 3.11 16.79 -0.65
CA GLN A 96 2.04 17.64 -1.15
C GLN A 96 2.07 19.06 -0.57
N ARG A 97 2.30 19.19 0.74
CA ARG A 97 2.34 20.51 1.41
C ARG A 97 3.60 21.29 1.10
N SER A 98 4.74 20.61 1.03
CA SER A 98 6.04 21.25 0.98
C SER A 98 6.56 21.42 -0.45
N GLY A 99 5.96 20.72 -1.43
CA GLY A 99 6.40 20.76 -2.82
C GLY A 99 7.82 20.24 -3.02
N THR A 100 8.25 19.30 -2.17
CA THR A 100 9.55 18.62 -2.32
C THR A 100 9.55 17.74 -3.57
N GLN A 101 10.71 17.17 -3.90
CA GLN A 101 10.86 16.21 -5.00
C GLN A 101 11.37 14.86 -4.46
N ASP A 102 10.99 14.52 -3.23
CA ASP A 102 11.40 13.26 -2.60
C ASP A 102 10.77 12.09 -3.39
N PHE A 103 9.56 12.27 -3.93
CA PHE A 103 8.81 11.23 -4.64
C PHE A 103 9.01 11.25 -6.17
N ARG A 104 9.97 12.01 -6.71
CA ARG A 104 10.13 12.22 -8.16
C ARG A 104 10.29 10.94 -9.00
N ASN A 105 10.88 9.89 -8.41
CA ASN A 105 11.13 8.59 -9.05
C ASN A 105 10.15 7.51 -8.58
N VAL A 106 9.15 7.84 -7.76
CA VAL A 106 8.16 6.87 -7.28
C VAL A 106 7.18 6.57 -8.40
N ALA A 107 7.34 5.41 -9.00
CA ALA A 107 6.52 4.97 -10.12
C ALA A 107 5.25 4.27 -9.65
N SER A 108 5.28 3.60 -8.50
CA SER A 108 4.10 2.94 -7.90
C SER A 108 4.16 2.91 -6.37
N VAL A 109 2.98 2.94 -5.75
CA VAL A 109 2.75 2.80 -4.32
C VAL A 109 1.69 1.72 -4.13
N VAL A 110 1.98 0.70 -3.33
CA VAL A 110 1.01 -0.35 -2.98
C VAL A 110 0.80 -0.36 -1.47
N MET A 111 -0.45 -0.22 -1.06
CA MET A 111 -0.82 -0.16 0.35
C MET A 111 -1.83 -1.26 0.68
N PHE A 112 -1.52 -2.03 1.70
CA PHE A 112 -2.38 -3.09 2.23
C PHE A 112 -2.92 -2.69 3.59
N GLY A 113 -4.24 -2.77 3.77
CA GLY A 113 -4.82 -2.49 5.08
C GLY A 113 -4.59 -1.06 5.54
N ASP A 114 -4.63 -0.09 4.61
CA ASP A 114 -4.42 1.32 4.93
C ASP A 114 -5.52 1.86 5.88
N PRO A 115 -5.17 2.26 7.12
CA PRO A 115 -6.15 2.82 8.05
C PRO A 115 -6.73 4.16 7.59
N SER A 116 -6.06 4.85 6.67
CA SER A 116 -6.47 6.14 6.11
C SER A 116 -7.16 6.01 4.74
N ARG A 117 -7.50 4.78 4.32
CA ARG A 117 -8.22 4.50 3.06
C ARG A 117 -9.56 5.24 3.03
N SER A 118 -9.94 5.80 1.89
CA SER A 118 -11.28 6.32 1.62
C SER A 118 -11.78 5.86 0.24
N ALA A 119 -13.08 5.58 0.13
CA ALA A 119 -13.72 5.33 -1.16
C ALA A 119 -13.54 6.49 -2.16
N THR A 120 -13.32 7.72 -1.66
CA THR A 120 -13.17 8.92 -2.50
C THR A 120 -11.73 9.20 -2.93
N GLN A 121 -10.75 8.43 -2.45
CA GLN A 121 -9.36 8.58 -2.84
C GLN A 121 -9.14 8.23 -4.32
N ALA A 122 -8.38 9.08 -5.00
CA ALA A 122 -7.98 8.88 -6.39
C ALA A 122 -6.85 7.85 -6.48
N VAL A 123 -7.21 6.58 -6.30
CA VAL A 123 -6.32 5.41 -6.29
C VAL A 123 -6.99 4.24 -6.99
N THR A 124 -6.22 3.25 -7.43
CA THR A 124 -6.79 1.97 -7.86
C THR A 124 -7.15 1.15 -6.62
N GLN A 125 -8.44 0.87 -6.41
CA GLN A 125 -8.93 0.12 -5.25
C GLN A 125 -9.08 -1.36 -5.61
N VAL A 126 -8.62 -2.25 -4.72
CA VAL A 126 -8.73 -3.71 -4.86
C VAL A 126 -9.40 -4.29 -3.61
N GLY A 127 -10.46 -5.08 -3.81
CA GLY A 127 -11.32 -5.58 -2.74
C GLY A 127 -12.37 -4.56 -2.34
N ALA A 128 -12.22 -3.93 -1.18
CA ALA A 128 -13.15 -2.89 -0.71
C ALA A 128 -13.07 -1.63 -1.57
N THR A 129 -14.19 -1.27 -2.19
CA THR A 129 -14.37 -0.07 -3.02
C THR A 129 -15.23 1.00 -2.33
N GLN A 130 -16.00 0.61 -1.33
CA GLN A 130 -16.87 1.49 -0.54
C GLN A 130 -16.35 1.64 0.88
N GLY A 131 -16.84 2.64 1.60
CA GLY A 131 -16.52 2.85 3.01
C GLY A 131 -15.18 3.54 3.26
N GLU A 132 -14.79 3.56 4.54
CA GLU A 132 -13.73 4.41 5.08
C GLU A 132 -12.88 3.60 6.06
N GLY A 133 -11.57 3.83 6.05
CA GLY A 133 -10.63 3.26 7.01
C GLY A 133 -10.78 3.86 8.41
N PHE A 134 -10.21 3.19 9.40
CA PHE A 134 -10.35 3.55 10.81
C PHE A 134 -9.94 5.00 11.11
N PHE A 135 -8.87 5.52 10.49
CA PHE A 135 -8.43 6.91 10.69
C PHE A 135 -9.18 7.94 9.85
N ARG A 136 -10.08 7.52 8.96
CA ARG A 136 -11.08 8.43 8.38
C ARG A 136 -12.26 8.64 9.33
N LEU A 137 -12.59 7.62 10.11
CA LEU A 137 -13.63 7.69 11.15
C LEU A 137 -13.11 8.35 12.43
N PHE A 138 -11.84 8.12 12.77
CA PHE A 138 -11.16 8.65 13.95
C PHE A 138 -9.82 9.28 13.56
N PRO A 139 -9.83 10.53 13.04
CA PRO A 139 -8.64 11.17 12.49
C PRO A 139 -7.51 11.37 13.51
N ILE A 140 -6.33 10.89 13.13
CA ILE A 140 -5.06 11.17 13.82
C ILE A 140 -4.05 11.91 12.93
N GLY A 141 -4.41 12.19 11.69
CA GLY A 141 -3.63 12.93 10.68
C GLY A 141 -4.54 13.86 9.88
N ASP A 142 -3.96 14.60 8.93
CA ASP A 142 -4.63 15.72 8.25
C ASP A 142 -5.23 15.39 6.86
N GLY A 143 -5.03 14.18 6.34
CA GLY A 143 -5.58 13.76 5.05
C GLY A 143 -4.86 14.35 3.82
N GLY A 144 -3.73 15.05 3.99
CA GLY A 144 -3.04 15.74 2.89
C GLY A 144 -2.55 14.81 1.76
N GLN A 145 -2.41 13.51 2.00
CA GLN A 145 -2.06 12.51 0.98
C GLN A 145 -3.04 12.49 -0.20
N ASP A 146 -4.31 12.86 0.03
CA ASP A 146 -5.35 12.86 -1.01
C ASP A 146 -5.04 13.89 -2.10
N GLY A 147 -4.35 14.98 -1.75
CA GLY A 147 -3.86 15.95 -2.72
C GLY A 147 -2.85 15.32 -3.67
N TRP A 148 -1.87 14.59 -3.12
CA TRP A 148 -0.85 13.93 -3.93
C TRP A 148 -1.45 12.83 -4.81
N MET A 149 -2.35 12.01 -4.26
CA MET A 149 -3.03 10.94 -5.00
C MET A 149 -3.88 11.47 -6.15
N ARG A 150 -4.59 12.59 -5.96
CA ARG A 150 -5.33 13.24 -7.07
C ARG A 150 -4.43 13.72 -8.20
N SER A 151 -3.21 14.17 -7.88
CA SER A 151 -2.20 14.52 -8.88
C SER A 151 -1.53 13.31 -9.52
N ASN A 152 -1.60 12.13 -8.90
CA ASN A 152 -0.94 10.90 -9.33
C ASN A 152 -1.90 9.68 -9.29
N PRO A 153 -3.08 9.74 -9.94
CA PRO A 153 -4.18 8.82 -9.68
C PRO A 153 -3.89 7.35 -10.08
N SER A 154 -2.94 7.13 -10.98
CA SER A 154 -2.54 5.78 -11.41
C SER A 154 -1.33 5.22 -10.64
N ALA A 155 -0.70 6.02 -9.77
CA ALA A 155 0.49 5.60 -9.05
C ALA A 155 0.17 4.70 -7.86
N VAL A 156 -1.04 4.81 -7.28
CA VAL A 156 -1.36 4.17 -6.01
C VAL A 156 -2.36 3.03 -6.20
N VAL A 157 -2.03 1.87 -5.62
CA VAL A 157 -2.90 0.71 -5.48
C VAL A 157 -3.23 0.54 -3.99
N SER A 158 -4.51 0.63 -3.65
CA SER A 158 -5.02 0.42 -2.29
C SER A 158 -5.73 -0.93 -2.21
N VAL A 159 -5.12 -1.89 -1.53
CA VAL A 159 -5.64 -3.24 -1.33
C VAL A 159 -6.28 -3.34 0.05
N CYS A 160 -7.57 -3.65 0.10
CA CYS A 160 -8.32 -3.80 1.33
C CYS A 160 -9.29 -4.97 1.24
N ILE A 161 -9.19 -5.95 2.15
CA ILE A 161 -10.18 -7.02 2.22
C ILE A 161 -11.48 -6.41 2.78
N PRO A 162 -12.64 -6.58 2.12
CA PRO A 162 -13.92 -6.11 2.67
C PRO A 162 -14.13 -6.60 4.11
N GLY A 163 -14.52 -5.68 5.01
CA GLY A 163 -14.68 -5.94 6.44
C GLY A 163 -13.40 -6.13 7.26
N ASP A 164 -12.22 -5.82 6.70
CA ASP A 164 -11.00 -5.61 7.48
C ASP A 164 -11.20 -4.49 8.51
N ASN A 165 -10.89 -4.77 9.79
CA ASN A 165 -11.16 -3.85 10.90
C ASN A 165 -10.34 -2.53 10.89
N VAL A 166 -9.37 -2.41 9.99
CA VAL A 166 -8.46 -1.27 9.86
C VAL A 166 -8.82 -0.45 8.62
N CYS A 167 -8.92 -1.05 7.43
CA CYS A 167 -9.14 -0.31 6.18
C CYS A 167 -10.60 -0.28 5.69
N ASN A 168 -11.47 -1.14 6.24
CA ASN A 168 -12.91 -1.13 5.97
C ASN A 168 -13.72 -1.66 7.17
N PRO A 169 -13.63 -1.01 8.35
CA PRO A 169 -14.34 -1.44 9.57
C PRO A 169 -15.87 -1.46 9.44
N ALA A 170 -16.43 -0.70 8.50
CA ALA A 170 -17.87 -0.69 8.20
C ALA A 170 -18.09 -1.25 6.79
N GLU A 171 -18.05 -2.58 6.67
CA GLU A 171 -18.19 -3.30 5.40
C GLU A 171 -19.47 -2.89 4.65
N SER A 172 -19.32 -2.64 3.34
CA SER A 172 -20.46 -2.42 2.44
C SER A 172 -20.88 -3.76 1.80
N PRO A 173 -22.19 -4.08 1.74
CA PRO A 173 -22.67 -5.24 0.99
C PRO A 173 -22.28 -5.23 -0.50
N ASP A 174 -22.07 -4.04 -1.07
CA ASP A 174 -21.67 -3.89 -2.48
C ASP A 174 -20.27 -4.44 -2.76
N ASP A 175 -19.42 -4.56 -1.75
CA ASP A 175 -18.07 -5.11 -1.90
C ASP A 175 -18.04 -6.65 -1.86
N ALA A 176 -19.18 -7.31 -1.63
CA ALA A 176 -19.24 -8.77 -1.51
C ALA A 176 -18.84 -9.50 -2.79
N GLU A 177 -19.01 -8.90 -3.97
CA GLU A 177 -18.60 -9.48 -5.26
C GLU A 177 -17.10 -9.32 -5.57
N ASN A 178 -16.38 -8.54 -4.76
CA ASN A 178 -14.96 -8.26 -4.92
C ASN A 178 -14.07 -9.17 -4.07
N VAL A 179 -14.66 -10.04 -3.24
CA VAL A 179 -13.93 -10.94 -2.35
C VAL A 179 -14.56 -12.34 -2.31
N SER A 180 -13.73 -13.36 -2.11
CA SER A 180 -14.17 -14.70 -1.74
C SER A 180 -13.40 -15.20 -0.52
N GLY A 181 -14.00 -16.15 0.22
CA GLY A 181 -13.35 -16.79 1.37
C GLY A 181 -13.44 -16.05 2.71
N THR A 182 -14.25 -14.99 2.82
CA THR A 182 -14.42 -14.22 4.07
C THR A 182 -15.46 -14.80 5.06
N ASN A 183 -16.19 -15.84 4.65
CA ASN A 183 -17.22 -16.48 5.48
C ASN A 183 -16.62 -17.08 6.75
N GLY A 184 -17.06 -16.60 7.91
CA GLY A 184 -16.55 -17.05 9.21
C GLY A 184 -15.18 -16.49 9.60
N VAL A 185 -14.58 -15.62 8.78
CA VAL A 185 -13.30 -14.97 9.08
C VAL A 185 -13.55 -13.67 9.83
N SER A 186 -12.92 -13.50 10.99
CA SER A 186 -13.09 -12.31 11.80
C SER A 186 -12.48 -11.07 11.12
N PRO A 187 -12.98 -9.85 11.40
CA PRO A 187 -12.38 -8.62 10.89
C PRO A 187 -10.88 -8.48 11.16
N PHE A 188 -10.39 -9.00 12.30
CA PHE A 188 -8.96 -8.99 12.65
C PHE A 188 -8.14 -9.99 11.84
N ASP A 189 -8.69 -11.19 11.57
CA ASP A 189 -8.02 -12.19 10.76
C ASP A 189 -7.95 -11.75 9.29
N ARG A 190 -8.99 -11.07 8.81
CA ARG A 190 -8.99 -10.43 7.47
C ARG A 190 -7.79 -9.48 7.32
N HIS A 191 -7.44 -8.72 8.36
CA HIS A 191 -6.29 -7.80 8.34
C HIS A 191 -4.93 -8.49 8.18
N GLN A 192 -4.84 -9.77 8.50
CA GLN A 192 -3.60 -10.54 8.37
C GLN A 192 -3.59 -11.42 7.10
N ALA A 193 -4.73 -11.56 6.41
CA ALA A 193 -4.93 -12.56 5.38
C ALA A 193 -4.54 -12.13 3.95
N TYR A 194 -3.91 -10.97 3.76
CA TYR A 194 -3.58 -10.45 2.43
C TYR A 194 -2.66 -11.35 1.58
N HIS A 195 -1.88 -12.21 2.22
CA HIS A 195 -0.91 -13.09 1.56
C HIS A 195 -1.43 -14.51 1.26
N GLY A 196 -2.45 -14.98 1.99
CA GLY A 196 -2.98 -16.33 1.87
C GLY A 196 -3.92 -16.49 0.67
N SER A 197 -4.09 -17.73 0.21
CA SER A 197 -5.07 -18.07 -0.84
C SER A 197 -6.49 -18.27 -0.31
N ASP A 198 -6.65 -18.33 1.01
CA ASP A 198 -7.94 -18.59 1.66
C ASP A 198 -8.92 -17.42 1.51
N ILE A 199 -8.39 -16.19 1.45
CA ILE A 199 -9.15 -15.00 1.05
C ILE A 199 -8.56 -14.48 -0.25
N ALA A 200 -9.42 -14.38 -1.27
CA ALA A 200 -9.02 -13.92 -2.59
C ALA A 200 -9.85 -12.70 -2.99
N LEU A 201 -9.20 -11.75 -3.66
CA LEU A 201 -9.78 -10.52 -4.15
C LEU A 201 -9.92 -10.59 -5.67
N ARG A 202 -11.01 -10.00 -6.18
CA ARG A 202 -11.14 -9.74 -7.61
C ARG A 202 -10.03 -8.79 -8.02
N CYS A 203 -9.21 -9.20 -8.98
CA CYS A 203 -8.08 -8.42 -9.45
C CYS A 203 -8.21 -8.17 -10.95
N THR A 204 -8.09 -6.90 -11.36
CA THR A 204 -8.20 -6.50 -12.77
C THR A 204 -6.89 -5.86 -13.19
N THR A 205 -6.03 -6.64 -13.85
CA THR A 205 -4.74 -6.20 -14.41
C THR A 205 -4.39 -7.11 -15.60
N PRO A 206 -3.63 -6.64 -16.61
CA PRO A 206 -3.37 -7.44 -17.83
C PRO A 206 -2.84 -8.86 -17.61
N SER A 207 -2.06 -9.10 -16.56
CA SER A 207 -1.49 -10.42 -16.24
C SER A 207 -2.39 -11.32 -15.41
N VAL A 208 -3.54 -10.83 -14.94
CA VAL A 208 -4.54 -11.63 -14.24
C VAL A 208 -5.78 -11.75 -15.12
N THR A 209 -6.29 -12.96 -15.29
CA THR A 209 -7.45 -13.18 -16.16
C THR A 209 -8.65 -12.41 -15.64
N ASP A 210 -9.42 -11.78 -16.53
CA ASP A 210 -10.59 -11.01 -16.11
C ASP A 210 -11.57 -11.89 -15.29
N GLY A 211 -12.03 -11.35 -14.17
CA GLY A 211 -12.86 -12.06 -13.19
C GLY A 211 -12.15 -13.09 -12.31
N GLN A 212 -10.82 -13.25 -12.42
CA GLN A 212 -10.05 -14.14 -11.55
C GLN A 212 -9.91 -13.55 -10.15
N PHE A 213 -10.03 -14.42 -9.15
CA PHE A 213 -9.74 -14.13 -7.75
C PHE A 213 -8.32 -14.60 -7.42
N VAL A 214 -7.53 -13.73 -6.81
CA VAL A 214 -6.15 -14.02 -6.35
C VAL A 214 -5.92 -13.44 -4.95
N SER A 215 -4.87 -13.84 -4.25
CA SER A 215 -4.53 -13.20 -2.97
C SER A 215 -4.30 -11.70 -3.18
N GLY A 216 -4.53 -10.89 -2.15
CA GLY A 216 -4.25 -9.44 -2.23
C GLY A 216 -2.79 -9.18 -2.64
N LYS A 217 -1.86 -9.94 -2.08
CA LYS A 217 -0.43 -9.90 -2.39
C LYS A 217 -0.17 -10.17 -3.87
N ASP A 218 -0.71 -11.25 -4.42
CA ASP A 218 -0.52 -11.59 -5.84
C ASP A 218 -1.11 -10.53 -6.76
N CYS A 219 -2.27 -9.95 -6.41
CA CYS A 219 -2.85 -8.84 -7.17
C CYS A 219 -1.93 -7.61 -7.16
N GLY A 220 -1.44 -7.19 -5.98
CA GLY A 220 -0.52 -6.06 -5.87
C GLY A 220 0.77 -6.27 -6.67
N VAL A 221 1.34 -7.48 -6.61
CA VAL A 221 2.53 -7.86 -7.39
C VAL A 221 2.25 -7.73 -8.90
N ALA A 222 1.16 -8.32 -9.38
CA ALA A 222 0.81 -8.29 -10.79
C ALA A 222 0.57 -6.87 -11.30
N MET A 223 -0.12 -6.02 -10.53
CA MET A 223 -0.39 -4.63 -10.90
C MET A 223 0.90 -3.79 -11.00
N VAL A 224 1.85 -3.97 -10.08
CA VAL A 224 3.15 -3.27 -10.16
C VAL A 224 3.98 -3.77 -11.33
N ALA A 225 4.06 -5.09 -11.52
CA ALA A 225 4.82 -5.68 -12.62
C ALA A 225 4.24 -5.24 -13.98
N ASP A 226 2.92 -5.24 -14.14
CA ASP A 226 2.25 -4.80 -15.36
C ASP A 226 2.51 -3.33 -15.64
N ARG A 227 2.44 -2.47 -14.62
CA ARG A 227 2.74 -1.04 -14.76
C ARG A 227 4.18 -0.79 -15.21
N LEU A 228 5.15 -1.40 -14.53
CA LEU A 228 6.57 -1.09 -14.75
C LEU A 228 7.16 -1.78 -15.99
N LEU A 229 6.56 -2.87 -16.46
CA LEU A 229 7.08 -3.66 -17.58
C LEU A 229 6.28 -3.48 -18.88
N ALA A 230 5.10 -2.86 -18.83
CA ALA A 230 4.40 -2.42 -20.04
C ALA A 230 5.16 -1.32 -20.78
N ASP A 231 5.82 -0.41 -20.04
CA ASP A 231 6.53 0.74 -20.60
C ASP A 231 7.85 0.37 -21.32
N ASN A 232 8.36 -0.86 -21.11
CA ASN A 232 9.61 -1.34 -21.71
C ASN A 232 9.42 -2.12 -23.03
N ARG A 233 8.21 -2.10 -23.63
CA ARG A 233 7.91 -2.75 -24.92
C ARG A 233 7.92 -1.78 -26.12
N GLY A 234 8.46 -0.57 -25.94
CA GLY A 234 8.64 0.45 -26.98
C GLY A 234 9.99 0.39 -27.67
#